data_AF-A0A9D6VE50-F1
#
_entry.id   AF-A0A9D6VE50-F1
#
_cell.length_a   1.000
_cell.length_b   1.000
_cell.length_c   1.000
_cell.angle_alpha   90.00
_cell.angle_beta   90.00
_cell.angle_gamma   90.00
#
_symmetry.space_group_name_H-M   'P 1'
#
loop_
_entity.id
_entity.type
_entity.pdbx_description
1 polymer ?
#
loop_
_entity_poly.entity_id
_entity_poly.type
_entity_poly.pdbx_seq_one_letter_code
_entity_poly.pdbx_strand_id
1 'polypeptide(L)'
;MNRLPTFHRVVPGSIIQGGDPLSKNPDRSLHGSGSPGYWLNPETNDRPHKRGAVAMAKMPRESNSTRDPNDNGSQFYICVADNSGLVRT
;
A
#
# COMPACT_ATOMS: atom_id res chain seq x y z
N MET A 1 -4.51 0.77 26.02
CA MET A 1 -3.51 -0.07 25.33
C MET A 1 -3.33 0.46 23.92
N ASN A 2 -2.11 0.83 23.52
CA ASN A 2 -1.83 1.22 22.14
C ASN A 2 -1.82 -0.03 21.24
N ARG A 3 -2.72 -0.08 20.24
CA ARG A 3 -2.73 -1.13 19.22
C ARG A 3 -1.70 -0.81 18.14
N LEU A 4 -1.09 -1.84 17.57
CA LEU A 4 -0.22 -1.71 16.40
C LEU A 4 -1.05 -1.72 15.11
N PRO A 5 -0.57 -1.11 14.01
CA PRO A 5 -1.20 -1.27 12.70
C PRO A 5 -1.34 -2.75 12.33
N THR A 6 -2.37 -3.09 11.58
CA THR A 6 -2.66 -4.46 11.14
C THR A 6 -2.47 -4.63 9.63
N PHE A 7 -2.35 -5.88 9.19
CA PHE A 7 -2.55 -6.25 7.80
C PHE A 7 -4.05 -6.20 7.50
N HIS A 8 -4.53 -5.05 7.06
CA HIS A 8 -5.97 -4.78 6.93
C HIS A 8 -6.58 -5.30 5.62
N ARG A 9 -5.75 -5.59 4.61
CA ARG A 9 -6.19 -6.12 3.30
C ARG A 9 -5.32 -7.31 2.87
N VAL A 10 -5.98 -8.42 2.54
CA VAL A 10 -5.36 -9.64 2.02
C VAL A 10 -6.08 -10.01 0.72
N VAL A 11 -5.32 -10.15 -0.35
CA VAL A 11 -5.84 -10.60 -1.66
C VAL A 11 -5.22 -11.97 -1.95
N PRO A 12 -6.00 -13.06 -1.86
CA PRO A 12 -5.50 -14.41 -2.12
C PRO A 12 -4.78 -14.51 -3.47
N GLY A 13 -3.59 -15.12 -3.47
CA GLY A 13 -2.77 -15.28 -4.68
C GLY A 13 -2.16 -13.98 -5.22
N SER A 14 -2.18 -12.88 -4.47
CA SER A 14 -1.69 -11.59 -4.96
C SER A 14 -0.82 -10.87 -3.92
N ILE A 15 -1.43 -10.23 -2.91
CA ILE A 15 -0.70 -9.42 -1.92
C ILE A 15 -1.29 -9.52 -0.51
N ILE A 16 -0.48 -9.19 0.49
CA ILE A 16 -0.90 -8.77 1.82
C ILE A 16 -0.51 -7.30 2.01
N GLN A 17 -1.42 -6.46 2.49
CA GLN A 17 -1.23 -5.01 2.63
C GLN A 17 -1.43 -4.58 4.08
N GLY A 18 -0.55 -3.68 4.52
CA GLY A 18 -0.51 -3.15 5.89
C GLY A 18 0.07 -1.73 5.94
N GLY A 19 0.38 -1.26 7.14
CA GLY A 19 1.02 0.05 7.37
C GLY A 19 0.05 1.24 7.44
N ASP A 20 -1.25 0.99 7.46
CA ASP A 20 -2.28 2.03 7.67
C ASP A 20 -2.39 2.40 9.17
N PRO A 21 -2.14 3.66 9.58
CA PRO A 21 -2.31 4.10 10.97
C PRO A 21 -3.73 3.92 11.51
N LEU A 22 -4.77 4.01 10.66
CA LEU A 22 -6.17 3.85 11.07
C LEU A 22 -6.57 2.40 11.30
N SER A 23 -5.77 1.44 10.80
CA SER A 23 -6.00 0.00 11.03
C SER A 23 -5.88 -0.45 12.49
N LYS A 24 -5.46 0.45 13.38
CA LYS A 24 -5.50 0.30 14.85
C LYS A 24 -6.91 0.48 15.42
N ASN A 25 -7.78 1.19 14.73
CA ASN A 25 -9.15 1.45 15.13
C ASN A 25 -9.98 0.16 14.96
N PRO A 26 -10.86 -0.20 15.91
CA PRO A 26 -11.79 -1.33 15.73
C PRO A 26 -12.75 -1.16 14.55
N ASP A 27 -13.07 0.07 14.16
CA ASP A 27 -13.89 0.35 12.98
C ASP A 27 -13.11 0.06 11.70
N ARG A 28 -13.44 -1.09 11.07
CA ARG A 28 -12.81 -1.55 9.84
C ARG A 28 -13.15 -0.70 8.62
N SER A 29 -14.20 0.12 8.66
CA SER A 29 -14.57 0.99 7.54
C SER A 29 -13.52 2.08 7.26
N LEU A 30 -12.71 2.41 8.28
CA LEU A 30 -11.62 3.38 8.19
C LEU A 30 -10.31 2.76 7.69
N HIS A 31 -10.24 1.43 7.53
CA HIS A 31 -8.98 0.77 7.20
C HIS A 31 -8.63 0.96 5.73
N GLY A 32 -7.36 1.25 5.46
CA GLY A 32 -6.81 1.50 4.13
C GLY A 32 -6.86 2.96 3.69
N SER A 33 -7.52 3.85 4.44
CA SER A 33 -7.59 5.29 4.11
C SER A 33 -6.64 6.16 4.93
N GLY A 34 -6.00 5.61 5.97
CA GLY A 34 -5.09 6.39 6.80
C GLY A 34 -3.75 6.68 6.13
N SER A 35 -3.15 7.78 6.59
CA SER A 35 -1.87 8.33 6.14
C SER A 35 -1.06 8.81 7.36
N PRO A 36 0.28 8.82 7.30
CA PRO A 36 1.11 9.32 8.39
C PRO A 36 1.13 10.87 8.50
N GLY A 37 0.41 11.59 7.62
CA GLY A 37 0.37 13.06 7.61
C GLY A 37 1.50 13.71 6.80
N TYR A 38 2.30 12.91 6.11
CA TYR A 38 3.31 13.34 5.13
C TYR A 38 3.37 12.33 3.98
N TRP A 39 4.06 12.72 2.91
CA TRP A 39 4.16 11.92 1.70
C TRP A 39 5.60 11.79 1.24
N LEU A 40 5.90 10.64 0.64
CA LEU A 40 7.21 10.35 0.06
C LEU A 40 7.10 10.37 -1.47
N ASN A 41 8.08 11.01 -2.10
CA ASN A 41 8.23 10.95 -3.54
C ASN A 41 8.41 9.49 -3.99
N PRO A 42 7.80 9.07 -5.12
CA PRO A 42 8.00 7.72 -5.62
C PRO A 42 9.46 7.44 -5.98
N GLU A 43 10.03 6.39 -5.41
CA GLU A 43 11.33 5.83 -5.80
C GLU A 43 11.11 4.61 -6.70
N THR A 44 11.21 4.83 -8.01
CA THR A 44 10.91 3.79 -9.02
C THR A 44 12.15 3.04 -9.46
N ASN A 45 11.99 1.74 -9.75
CA ASN A 45 12.99 0.89 -10.39
C ASN A 45 12.29 -0.26 -11.14
N ASP A 46 13.04 -1.03 -11.91
CA ASP A 46 12.52 -2.10 -12.78
C ASP A 46 12.45 -3.46 -12.08
N ARG A 47 12.55 -3.51 -10.75
CA ARG A 47 12.46 -4.79 -10.03
C ARG A 47 11.03 -5.32 -10.13
N PRO A 48 10.85 -6.58 -10.58
CA PRO A 48 9.53 -7.15 -10.73
C PRO A 48 8.89 -7.44 -9.37
N HIS A 49 7.57 -7.33 -9.31
CA HIS A 49 6.76 -7.73 -8.15
C HIS A 49 6.63 -9.26 -8.08
N LYS A 50 7.75 -9.94 -7.84
CA LYS A 50 7.79 -11.40 -7.59
C LYS A 50 7.34 -11.73 -6.18
N ARG A 51 7.02 -13.00 -5.91
CA ARG A 51 6.71 -13.48 -4.56
C ARG A 51 7.79 -13.04 -3.56
N GLY A 52 7.36 -12.43 -2.46
CA GLY A 52 8.23 -11.88 -1.41
C GLY A 52 8.68 -10.44 -1.63
N ALA A 53 8.44 -9.84 -2.80
CA ALA A 53 8.72 -8.43 -3.03
C ALA A 53 7.87 -7.54 -2.12
N VAL A 54 8.47 -6.44 -1.65
CA VAL A 54 7.81 -5.41 -0.84
C VAL A 54 7.80 -4.10 -1.62
N ALA A 55 6.66 -3.43 -1.65
CA ALA A 55 6.51 -2.14 -2.31
C ALA A 55 5.48 -1.25 -1.62
N MET A 56 5.52 0.05 -1.90
CA MET A 56 4.58 1.03 -1.37
C MET A 56 3.20 0.84 -2.00
N ALA A 57 2.17 0.77 -1.15
CA ALA A 57 0.79 0.84 -1.62
C ALA A 57 0.49 2.29 -1.99
N LYS A 58 -0.09 2.49 -3.17
CA LYS A 58 -0.44 3.82 -3.69
C LYS A 58 -1.91 4.09 -3.42
N MET A 59 -2.24 5.31 -2.99
CA MET A 59 -3.63 5.74 -2.85
C MET A 59 -4.34 5.74 -4.23
N PRO A 60 -5.68 5.57 -4.27
CA PRO A 60 -6.43 5.67 -5.51
C PRO A 60 -6.21 7.05 -6.15
N ARG A 61 -5.75 7.06 -7.39
CA ARG A 61 -5.57 8.28 -8.19
C ARG A 61 -6.92 8.93 -8.45
N GLU A 62 -6.98 10.26 -8.39
CA GLU A 62 -7.93 10.97 -9.24
C GLU A 62 -7.53 10.74 -10.71
N SER A 63 -8.50 10.39 -11.56
CA SER A 63 -8.24 9.82 -12.90
C SER A 63 -7.38 10.68 -13.85
N ASN A 64 -7.14 11.95 -13.49
CA ASN A 64 -6.44 12.93 -14.32
C ASN A 64 -4.95 13.14 -13.96
N SER A 65 -4.40 12.46 -12.94
CA SER A 65 -3.02 12.73 -12.50
C SER A 65 -2.07 11.53 -12.68
N THR A 66 -0.96 11.75 -13.39
CA THR A 66 0.07 10.73 -13.67
C THR A 66 1.14 10.63 -12.59
N ARG A 67 1.21 11.61 -11.67
CA ARG A 67 2.07 11.65 -10.48
C ARG A 67 1.33 12.47 -9.41
N ASP A 68 0.73 11.81 -8.43
CA ASP A 68 0.31 12.51 -7.22
C ASP A 68 1.47 12.46 -6.21
N PRO A 69 2.04 13.60 -5.79
CA PRO A 69 3.03 13.64 -4.70
C PRO A 69 2.51 13.00 -3.42
N ASN A 70 1.19 12.87 -3.27
CA ASN A 70 0.51 12.25 -2.15
C ASN A 70 0.27 10.73 -2.33
N ASP A 71 0.94 10.08 -3.29
CA ASP A 71 0.68 8.66 -3.60
C ASP A 71 1.28 7.69 -2.57
N ASN A 72 2.38 8.02 -1.89
CA ASN A 72 3.06 7.09 -0.97
C ASN A 72 3.12 7.63 0.47
N GLY A 73 2.29 7.06 1.34
CA GLY A 73 2.27 7.34 2.77
C GLY A 73 3.08 6.32 3.56
N SER A 74 2.44 5.66 4.53
CA SER A 74 3.05 4.58 5.34
C SER A 74 2.57 3.18 4.93
N GLN A 75 1.64 3.08 3.98
CA GLN A 75 1.07 1.81 3.56
C GLN A 75 1.98 1.07 2.58
N PHE A 76 2.11 -0.24 2.77
CA PHE A 76 2.94 -1.12 1.95
C PHE A 76 2.21 -2.43 1.68
N TYR A 77 2.71 -3.19 0.72
CA TYR A 77 2.27 -4.55 0.47
C TYR A 77 3.44 -5.51 0.26
N ILE A 78 3.19 -6.79 0.52
CA ILE A 78 4.09 -7.92 0.28
C ILE A 78 3.42 -8.84 -0.73
N CYS A 79 4.13 -9.17 -1.80
CA CYS A 79 3.64 -10.09 -2.83
C CYS A 79 3.64 -11.53 -2.30
N VAL A 80 2.50 -12.24 -2.39
CA VAL A 80 2.41 -13.66 -2.01
C VAL A 80 2.49 -14.62 -3.20
N ALA A 81 2.44 -14.06 -4.42
CA ALA A 81 2.71 -14.71 -5.69
C ALA A 81 3.40 -13.72 -6.64
N ASP A 82 3.84 -14.18 -7.80
CA ASP A 82 4.34 -13.30 -8.86
C ASP A 82 3.20 -12.47 -9.44
N ASN A 83 3.40 -11.15 -9.51
CA ASN A 83 2.33 -10.19 -9.71
C ASN A 83 2.69 -9.16 -10.79
N SER A 84 2.75 -9.62 -12.04
CA SER A 84 3.12 -8.78 -13.19
C SER A 84 2.21 -7.57 -13.38
N GLY A 85 0.93 -7.68 -13.01
CA GLY A 85 -0.05 -6.59 -13.09
C GLY A 85 0.19 -5.42 -12.13
N LEU A 86 1.09 -5.56 -11.15
CA LEU A 86 1.50 -4.47 -10.25
C LEU A 86 2.69 -3.67 -10.79
N VAL A 87 3.39 -4.19 -11.80
CA VAL A 87 4.42 -3.43 -12.51
C VAL A 87 3.70 -2.31 -13.28
N ARG A 88 4.01 -1.06 -12.94
CA ARG A 88 3.61 0.08 -13.76
C ARG A 88 4.65 0.25 -14.86
N THR A 89 4.25 0.01 -16.11
CA THR A 89 4.99 0.50 -17.29
C THR A 89 4.93 2.01 -17.36
#